data_AF-A0A516GCW5-F1
#
_entry.id   AF-A0A516GCW5-F1
#
_cell.length_a   1.000
_cell.length_b   1.000
_cell.length_c   1.000
_cell.angle_alpha   90.00
_cell.angle_beta   90.00
_cell.angle_gamma   90.00
#
_symmetry.space_group_name_H-M   'P 1'
#
loop_
_entity.id
_entity.type
_entity.pdbx_description
1 polymer ?
#
loop_
_entity_poly.entity_id
_entity_poly.type
_entity_poly.pdbx_seq_one_letter_code
_entity_poly.pdbx_strand_id
1 'polypeptide(L)'
;MEPRAQITDYLGVPGPIMVQGVPHELRESGFTQLGWLPQVERVMTQTYLPPGQEFDSSTWQFSIRMVALTPPWEVMMARARSLEARHEIDPIVNYQAVWDEGREDDICLDYLVSHPSGTAFEWTAERLVPWRQHLTACYLVVRRGYGEGARAFLEGLSVDRPAAIAALRGMELPQVTDTTLGQA
;
A
#
# COMPACT_ATOMS: atom_id res chain seq x y z
N MET A 1 14.15 -14.87 -21.04
CA MET A 1 13.67 -13.52 -20.67
C MET A 1 12.17 -13.57 -20.86
N GLU A 2 11.40 -13.70 -19.79
CA GLU A 2 9.94 -13.61 -19.90
C GLU A 2 9.57 -12.18 -20.32
N PRO A 3 8.58 -11.99 -21.20
CA PRO A 3 8.14 -10.66 -21.58
C PRO A 3 7.64 -9.91 -20.34
N ARG A 4 8.20 -8.71 -20.08
CA ARG A 4 7.64 -7.79 -19.07
C ARG A 4 6.19 -7.52 -19.45
N ALA A 5 5.26 -7.71 -18.51
CA ALA A 5 3.87 -7.32 -18.70
C ALA A 5 3.81 -5.85 -19.14
N GLN A 6 2.94 -5.54 -20.11
CA GLN A 6 2.76 -4.17 -20.57
C GLN A 6 2.17 -3.33 -19.43
N ILE A 7 2.91 -2.31 -18.99
CA ILE A 7 2.42 -1.33 -18.01
C ILE A 7 1.24 -0.59 -18.62
N THR A 8 0.09 -0.67 -17.96
CA THR A 8 -1.19 -0.10 -18.41
C THR A 8 -1.76 0.76 -17.29
N ASP A 9 -2.07 2.02 -17.59
CA ASP A 9 -2.78 2.88 -16.63
C ASP A 9 -4.28 2.56 -16.68
N TYR A 10 -4.73 1.76 -15.71
CA TYR A 10 -6.13 1.40 -15.49
C TYR A 10 -6.88 2.37 -14.57
N LEU A 11 -6.18 3.29 -13.90
CA LEU A 11 -6.77 4.21 -12.93
C LEU A 11 -6.89 5.64 -13.47
N GLY A 12 -6.29 5.92 -14.62
CA GLY A 12 -6.13 7.29 -15.14
C GLY A 12 -5.14 8.11 -14.32
N VAL A 13 -4.18 7.44 -13.68
CA VAL A 13 -3.13 8.04 -12.85
C VAL A 13 -1.77 7.60 -13.42
N PRO A 14 -1.27 8.24 -14.50
CA PRO A 14 -0.03 7.82 -15.14
C PRO A 14 1.22 8.20 -14.32
N GLY A 15 1.07 9.12 -13.37
CA GLY A 15 2.17 9.71 -12.62
C GLY A 15 2.92 10.80 -13.41
N PRO A 16 4.07 11.29 -12.89
CA PRO A 16 4.64 10.91 -11.61
C PRO A 16 3.79 11.38 -10.43
N ILE A 17 3.73 10.59 -9.36
CA ILE A 17 3.10 10.95 -8.09
C ILE A 17 4.18 11.46 -7.15
N MET A 18 3.97 12.64 -6.55
CA MET A 18 4.92 13.20 -5.58
C MET A 18 4.66 12.62 -4.20
N VAL A 19 5.60 11.84 -3.67
CA VAL A 19 5.54 11.27 -2.31
C VAL A 19 6.70 11.81 -1.51
N GLN A 20 6.43 12.59 -0.47
CA GLN A 20 7.47 13.25 0.35
C GLN A 20 8.50 14.03 -0.49
N GLY A 21 8.04 14.69 -1.57
CA GLY A 21 8.90 15.44 -2.49
C GLY A 21 9.68 14.61 -3.49
N VAL A 22 9.50 13.28 -3.52
CA VAL A 22 10.16 12.37 -4.48
C VAL A 22 9.15 11.91 -5.55
N PRO A 23 9.48 12.06 -6.85
CA PRO A 23 8.59 11.60 -7.92
C PRO A 23 8.57 10.08 -7.97
N HIS A 24 7.38 9.49 -8.12
CA HIS A 24 7.18 8.06 -8.31
C HIS A 24 6.47 7.81 -9.65
N GLU A 25 7.09 7.05 -10.54
CA GLU A 25 6.56 6.74 -11.87
C GLU A 25 5.87 5.38 -11.88
N LEU A 26 4.81 5.23 -12.69
CA LEU A 26 4.12 3.95 -12.84
C LEU A 26 5.10 2.88 -13.36
N ARG A 27 5.15 1.73 -12.66
CA ARG A 27 6.07 0.62 -12.98
C ARG A 27 5.39 -0.72 -13.05
N GLU A 28 4.27 -0.89 -12.36
CA GLU A 28 3.47 -2.11 -12.41
C GLU A 28 2.00 -1.76 -12.28
N SER A 29 1.16 -2.54 -12.95
CA SER A 29 -0.28 -2.36 -12.96
C SER A 29 -0.96 -3.69 -13.26
N GLY A 30 -2.03 -4.03 -12.56
CA GLY A 30 -2.77 -5.24 -12.85
C GLY A 30 -3.84 -5.57 -11.83
N PHE A 31 -4.48 -6.72 -12.05
CA PHE A 31 -5.51 -7.23 -11.17
C PHE A 31 -4.96 -8.43 -10.39
N THR A 32 -5.15 -8.42 -9.08
CA THR A 32 -4.73 -9.49 -8.18
C THR A 32 -5.84 -9.87 -7.22
N GLN A 33 -5.74 -11.05 -6.61
CA GLN A 33 -6.56 -11.43 -5.47
C GLN A 33 -5.74 -11.20 -4.19
N LEU A 34 -6.35 -10.61 -3.17
CA LEU A 34 -5.69 -10.42 -1.89
C LEU A 34 -5.97 -11.63 -1.01
N GLY A 35 -4.94 -12.43 -0.69
CA GLY A 35 -5.12 -13.65 0.10
C GLY A 35 -5.72 -13.42 1.51
N TRP A 36 -5.57 -12.21 2.05
CA TRP A 36 -6.17 -11.79 3.33
C TRP A 36 -7.60 -11.24 3.20
N LEU A 37 -8.10 -11.10 1.98
CA LEU A 37 -9.46 -10.65 1.66
C LEU A 37 -10.08 -11.54 0.57
N PRO A 38 -10.23 -12.85 0.83
CA PRO A 38 -10.59 -13.82 -0.20
C PRO A 38 -11.98 -13.61 -0.80
N GLN A 39 -12.88 -12.91 -0.10
CA GLN A 39 -14.21 -12.58 -0.59
C GLN A 39 -14.21 -11.49 -1.69
N VAL A 40 -13.10 -10.76 -1.86
CA VAL A 40 -12.93 -9.83 -2.98
C VAL A 40 -12.13 -10.53 -4.07
N GLU A 41 -12.82 -10.93 -5.13
CA GLU A 41 -12.24 -11.73 -6.20
C GLU A 41 -11.14 -11.00 -6.98
N ARG A 42 -11.28 -9.68 -7.11
CA ARG A 42 -10.44 -8.88 -8.01
C ARG A 42 -10.14 -7.50 -7.43
N VAL A 43 -8.86 -7.21 -7.23
CA VAL A 43 -8.33 -5.92 -6.78
C VAL A 43 -7.41 -5.37 -7.85
N MET A 44 -7.73 -4.19 -8.37
CA MET A 44 -6.82 -3.45 -9.25
C MET A 44 -5.73 -2.79 -8.40
N THR A 45 -4.48 -2.93 -8.81
CA THR A 45 -3.31 -2.30 -8.19
C THR A 45 -2.47 -1.59 -9.24
N GLN A 46 -2.07 -0.36 -8.96
CA GLN A 46 -0.99 0.34 -9.66
C GLN A 46 0.13 0.65 -8.68
N THR A 47 1.36 0.32 -9.03
CA THR A 47 2.56 0.56 -8.23
C THR A 47 3.50 1.51 -8.95
N TYR A 48 3.98 2.49 -8.19
CA TYR A 48 4.85 3.57 -8.62
C TYR A 48 6.15 3.51 -7.83
N LEU A 49 7.27 3.66 -8.51
CA LEU A 49 8.61 3.59 -7.90
C LEU A 49 9.37 4.90 -8.12
N PRO A 50 10.26 5.27 -7.19
CA PRO A 50 11.16 6.39 -7.41
C PRO A 50 12.18 6.07 -8.51
N PRO A 51 12.86 7.09 -9.07
CA PRO A 51 13.84 6.89 -10.14
C PRO A 51 14.93 5.90 -9.75
N GLY A 52 15.29 5.02 -10.70
CA GLY A 52 16.37 4.05 -10.54
C GLY A 52 16.03 2.80 -9.73
N GLN A 53 14.78 2.64 -9.27
CA GLN A 53 14.33 1.39 -8.61
C GLN A 53 13.59 0.46 -9.58
N GLU A 54 13.86 -0.84 -9.45
CA GLU A 54 13.14 -1.91 -10.12
C GLU A 54 12.16 -2.54 -9.13
N PHE A 55 11.10 -3.17 -9.65
CA PHE A 55 10.01 -3.68 -8.83
C PHE A 55 10.49 -4.70 -7.77
N ASP A 56 11.23 -5.73 -8.19
CA ASP A 56 11.65 -6.86 -7.34
C ASP A 56 12.63 -6.49 -6.22
N SER A 57 13.34 -5.37 -6.36
CA SER A 57 14.38 -4.92 -5.43
C SER A 57 14.09 -3.55 -4.80
N SER A 58 12.88 -3.04 -5.00
CA SER A 58 12.51 -1.71 -4.54
C SER A 58 12.43 -1.63 -3.02
N THR A 59 13.15 -0.65 -2.48
CA THR A 59 13.15 -0.28 -1.06
C THR A 59 12.07 0.74 -0.73
N TRP A 60 11.48 1.37 -1.74
CA TRP A 60 10.42 2.36 -1.57
C TRP A 60 9.43 2.27 -2.74
N GLN A 61 8.14 2.12 -2.40
CA GLN A 61 7.05 2.10 -3.35
C GLN A 61 5.91 2.99 -2.88
N PHE A 62 5.15 3.48 -3.86
CA PHE A 62 3.80 3.96 -3.65
C PHE A 62 2.84 3.11 -4.46
N SER A 63 1.70 2.72 -3.89
CA SER A 63 0.69 1.96 -4.62
C SER A 63 -0.71 2.52 -4.42
N ILE A 64 -1.55 2.37 -5.44
CA ILE A 64 -2.99 2.61 -5.36
C ILE A 64 -3.68 1.27 -5.59
N ARG A 65 -4.56 0.87 -4.68
CA ARG A 65 -5.42 -0.31 -4.84
C ARG A 65 -6.89 0.08 -4.79
N MET A 66 -7.68 -0.55 -5.63
CA MET A 66 -9.13 -0.41 -5.65
C MET A 66 -9.78 -1.70 -5.20
N VAL A 67 -10.45 -1.65 -4.06
CA VAL A 67 -11.03 -2.82 -3.39
C VAL A 67 -12.55 -2.71 -3.43
N ALA A 68 -13.24 -3.72 -3.95
CA ALA A 68 -14.70 -3.81 -3.98
C ALA A 68 -15.28 -4.22 -2.61
N LEU A 69 -15.02 -3.39 -1.62
CA LEU A 69 -15.51 -3.51 -0.26
C LEU A 69 -15.62 -2.10 0.32
N THR A 70 -16.74 -1.83 0.99
CA THR A 70 -17.07 -0.57 1.63
C THR A 70 -17.90 -0.89 2.87
N PRO A 71 -17.84 -0.08 3.95
CA PRO A 71 -16.99 1.10 4.14
C PRO A 71 -15.49 0.76 4.33
N PRO A 72 -14.58 1.76 4.23
CA PRO A 72 -13.13 1.55 4.36
C PRO A 72 -12.69 0.82 5.63
N TRP A 73 -13.43 0.97 6.73
CA TRP A 73 -13.13 0.27 7.98
C TRP A 73 -13.27 -1.25 7.85
N GLU A 74 -14.11 -1.77 6.95
CA GLU A 74 -14.20 -3.22 6.71
C GLU A 74 -12.92 -3.78 6.08
N VAL A 75 -12.33 -3.03 5.13
CA VAL A 75 -11.05 -3.38 4.51
C VAL A 75 -9.94 -3.35 5.57
N MET A 76 -9.91 -2.31 6.40
CA MET A 76 -8.95 -2.18 7.50
C MET A 76 -9.09 -3.34 8.50
N MET A 77 -10.30 -3.70 8.91
CA MET A 77 -10.56 -4.80 9.84
C MET A 77 -10.13 -6.16 9.27
N ALA A 78 -10.37 -6.40 7.98
CA ALA A 78 -9.89 -7.60 7.33
C ALA A 78 -8.35 -7.67 7.31
N ARG A 79 -7.69 -6.54 7.01
CA ARG A 79 -6.23 -6.45 7.03
C ARG A 79 -5.67 -6.65 8.45
N ALA A 80 -6.25 -6.00 9.46
CA ALA A 80 -5.87 -6.15 10.85
C ALA A 80 -5.99 -7.60 11.35
N ARG A 81 -7.11 -8.29 11.03
CA ARG A 81 -7.27 -9.72 11.34
C ARG A 81 -6.20 -10.60 10.72
N SER A 82 -5.79 -10.30 9.48
CA SER A 82 -4.69 -11.02 8.83
C SER A 82 -3.33 -10.74 9.48
N LEU A 83 -3.09 -9.51 9.95
CA LEU A 83 -1.87 -9.16 10.67
C LEU A 83 -1.86 -9.86 12.04
N GLU A 84 -2.98 -9.89 12.74
CA GLU A 84 -3.14 -10.61 14.02
C GLU A 84 -2.85 -12.11 13.85
N ALA A 85 -3.45 -12.76 12.84
CA ALA A 85 -3.18 -14.18 12.56
C ALA A 85 -1.69 -14.44 12.23
N ARG A 86 -0.98 -13.43 11.73
CA ARG A 86 0.44 -13.52 11.39
C ARG A 86 1.35 -13.38 12.62
N HIS A 87 0.89 -12.77 13.73
CA HIS A 87 1.69 -12.62 14.95
C HIS A 87 2.20 -13.97 15.48
N GLU A 88 1.46 -15.06 15.28
CA GLU A 88 1.87 -16.40 15.74
C GLU A 88 3.16 -16.91 15.09
N ILE A 89 3.47 -16.44 13.87
CA ILE A 89 4.59 -16.93 13.06
C ILE A 89 5.64 -15.87 12.74
N ASP A 90 5.34 -14.60 13.01
CA ASP A 90 6.20 -13.46 12.72
C ASP A 90 6.24 -12.51 13.92
N PRO A 91 7.25 -12.64 14.81
CA PRO A 91 7.32 -11.88 16.05
C PRO A 91 7.62 -10.38 15.83
N ILE A 92 7.90 -9.99 14.59
CA ILE A 92 8.16 -8.60 14.20
C ILE A 92 6.87 -7.91 13.74
N VAL A 93 5.77 -8.66 13.54
CA VAL A 93 4.50 -8.04 13.19
C VAL A 93 4.10 -7.05 14.26
N ASN A 94 3.80 -5.85 13.81
CA ASN A 94 3.23 -4.80 14.62
C ASN A 94 2.32 -3.98 13.72
N TYR A 95 1.15 -3.60 14.21
CA TYR A 95 0.25 -2.76 13.46
C TYR A 95 -0.52 -1.80 14.36
N GLN A 96 -0.91 -0.68 13.79
CA GLN A 96 -1.73 0.34 14.42
C GLN A 96 -2.65 0.95 13.37
N ALA A 97 -3.92 1.12 13.73
CA ALA A 97 -4.83 1.95 12.97
C ALA A 97 -4.89 3.35 13.60
N VAL A 98 -4.90 4.37 12.75
CA VAL A 98 -4.92 5.78 13.11
C VAL A 98 -6.10 6.43 12.40
N TRP A 99 -6.95 7.09 13.18
CA TRP A 99 -8.11 7.84 12.70
C TRP A 99 -7.88 9.33 12.95
N ASP A 100 -8.46 10.18 12.10
CA ASP A 100 -8.65 11.58 12.44
C ASP A 100 -10.03 11.79 13.05
N GLU A 101 -10.08 12.63 14.08
CA GLU A 101 -11.34 13.08 14.65
C GLU A 101 -12.22 13.71 13.56
N GLY A 102 -13.44 13.20 13.40
CA GLY A 102 -14.39 13.67 12.40
C GLY A 102 -14.20 13.11 10.98
N ARG A 103 -13.26 12.19 10.74
CA ARG A 103 -13.08 11.50 9.44
C ARG A 103 -13.05 9.98 9.61
N GLU A 104 -14.17 9.41 10.04
CA GLU A 104 -14.27 7.97 10.35
C GLU A 104 -14.02 7.06 9.13
N ASP A 105 -14.28 7.56 7.92
CA ASP A 105 -14.04 6.86 6.66
C ASP A 105 -12.65 7.11 6.05
N ASP A 106 -11.79 7.93 6.69
CA ASP A 106 -10.40 8.17 6.25
C ASP A 106 -9.44 7.59 7.28
N ILE A 107 -9.02 6.35 7.02
CA ILE A 107 -8.29 5.52 7.98
C ILE A 107 -6.87 5.34 7.50
N CYS A 108 -5.89 5.46 8.39
CA CYS A 108 -4.52 5.07 8.09
C CYS A 108 -4.14 3.84 8.90
N LEU A 109 -3.87 2.72 8.23
CA LEU A 109 -3.31 1.53 8.82
C LEU A 109 -1.80 1.53 8.61
N ASP A 110 -1.07 1.27 9.67
CA ASP A 110 0.37 1.36 9.72
C ASP A 110 0.92 0.06 10.31
N TYR A 111 1.74 -0.66 9.56
CA TYR A 111 2.20 -1.98 9.95
C TYR A 111 3.62 -2.30 9.49
N LEU A 112 4.28 -3.13 10.28
CA LEU A 112 5.59 -3.72 10.01
C LEU A 112 5.42 -5.23 9.96
N VAL A 113 6.06 -5.88 8.99
CA VAL A 113 6.10 -7.34 8.86
C VAL A 113 7.50 -7.78 8.42
N SER A 114 7.89 -9.03 8.72
CA SER A 114 9.07 -9.61 8.10
C SER A 114 8.75 -10.19 6.71
N HIS A 115 9.74 -10.58 5.93
CA HIS A 115 9.54 -11.43 4.77
C HIS A 115 9.67 -12.89 5.20
N PRO A 116 8.95 -13.87 4.60
CA PRO A 116 9.07 -15.29 4.97
C PRO A 116 10.49 -15.85 4.92
N SER A 117 11.39 -15.25 4.14
CA SER A 117 12.82 -15.60 4.12
C SER A 117 13.60 -15.20 5.39
N GLY A 118 13.02 -14.38 6.26
CA GLY A 118 13.63 -13.86 7.49
C GLY A 118 14.71 -12.78 7.30
N THR A 119 15.00 -12.39 6.06
CA THR A 119 16.11 -11.49 5.70
C THR A 119 15.68 -10.13 5.18
N ALA A 120 14.38 -9.87 5.16
CA ALA A 120 13.83 -8.58 4.77
C ALA A 120 12.68 -8.20 5.68
N PHE A 121 12.45 -6.89 5.81
CA PHE A 121 11.35 -6.32 6.56
C PHE A 121 10.62 -5.32 5.68
N GLU A 122 9.31 -5.28 5.80
CA GLU A 122 8.45 -4.35 5.07
C GLU A 122 7.63 -3.55 6.08
N TRP A 123 7.79 -2.23 6.02
CA TRP A 123 6.90 -1.29 6.67
C TRP A 123 5.94 -0.73 5.63
N THR A 124 4.65 -0.63 5.99
CA THR A 124 3.62 -0.07 5.14
C THR A 124 2.74 0.88 5.93
N ALA A 125 2.51 2.07 5.38
CA ALA A 125 1.38 2.93 5.72
C ALA A 125 0.35 2.86 4.59
N GLU A 126 -0.89 2.57 4.92
CA GLU A 126 -2.01 2.38 4.00
C GLU A 126 -3.16 3.29 4.40
N ARG A 127 -3.44 4.31 3.59
CA ARG A 127 -4.57 5.22 3.77
C ARG A 127 -5.75 4.73 2.96
N LEU A 128 -6.86 4.43 3.63
CA LEU A 128 -8.09 3.93 3.06
C LEU A 128 -9.12 5.05 3.06
N VAL A 129 -9.71 5.31 1.90
CA VAL A 129 -10.76 6.33 1.72
C VAL A 129 -11.90 5.75 0.89
N PRO A 130 -13.15 6.19 1.11
CA PRO A 130 -14.27 5.75 0.32
C PRO A 130 -14.09 6.26 -1.12
N TRP A 131 -14.35 5.41 -2.10
CA TRP A 131 -14.33 5.77 -3.51
C TRP A 131 -15.60 5.26 -4.18
N ARG A 132 -16.54 6.16 -4.45
CA ARG A 132 -17.91 5.80 -4.91
C ARG A 132 -18.63 4.89 -3.90
N GLN A 133 -19.81 4.41 -4.27
CA GLN A 133 -20.72 3.73 -3.34
C GLN A 133 -20.26 2.34 -2.89
N HIS A 134 -19.36 1.66 -3.60
CA HIS A 134 -19.04 0.24 -3.37
C HIS A 134 -17.54 -0.09 -3.34
N LEU A 135 -16.67 0.92 -3.42
CA LEU A 135 -15.24 0.69 -3.50
C LEU A 135 -14.51 1.51 -2.44
N THR A 136 -13.39 0.97 -1.99
CA THR A 136 -12.42 1.66 -1.16
C THR A 136 -11.15 1.83 -1.97
N ALA A 137 -10.64 3.06 -2.03
CA ALA A 137 -9.31 3.34 -2.56
C ALA A 137 -8.31 3.23 -1.41
N CYS A 138 -7.27 2.42 -1.60
CA CYS A 138 -6.17 2.25 -0.65
C CYS A 138 -4.90 2.85 -1.27
N TYR A 139 -4.31 3.83 -0.61
CA TYR A 139 -3.08 4.48 -1.01
C TYR A 139 -1.97 4.07 -0.06
N LEU A 140 -0.92 3.44 -0.59
CA LEU A 140 0.11 2.79 0.21
C LEU A 140 1.45 3.45 0.01
N VAL A 141 2.15 3.69 1.11
CA VAL A 141 3.60 3.89 1.12
C VAL A 141 4.21 2.63 1.68
N VAL A 142 5.05 1.97 0.89
CA VAL A 142 5.76 0.76 1.29
C VAL A 142 7.25 1.06 1.33
N ARG A 143 7.92 0.67 2.42
CA ARG A 143 9.38 0.72 2.52
C ARG A 143 9.92 -0.63 2.96
N ARG A 144 11.09 -1.00 2.43
CA ARG A 144 11.72 -2.28 2.72
C ARG A 144 13.19 -2.15 3.07
N GLY A 145 13.61 -2.94 4.04
CA GLY A 145 15.01 -3.22 4.33
C GLY A 145 15.34 -4.65 3.93
N TYR A 146 16.46 -4.85 3.25
CA TYR A 146 16.92 -6.16 2.77
C TYR A 146 18.31 -6.48 3.29
N GLY A 147 18.58 -7.76 3.58
CA GLY A 147 19.91 -8.29 3.86
C GLY A 147 20.65 -7.48 4.93
N GLU A 148 21.88 -7.06 4.64
CA GLU A 148 22.70 -6.26 5.56
C GLU A 148 22.08 -4.88 5.87
N GLY A 149 21.28 -4.31 4.95
CA GLY A 149 20.59 -3.03 5.13
C GLY A 149 19.34 -3.12 6.02
N ALA A 150 18.87 -4.32 6.35
CA ALA A 150 17.66 -4.53 7.15
C ALA A 150 17.74 -3.88 8.53
N ARG A 151 18.91 -3.94 9.18
CA ARG A 151 19.12 -3.33 10.50
C ARG A 151 19.02 -1.81 10.44
N ALA A 152 19.74 -1.18 9.50
CA ALA A 152 19.71 0.27 9.33
C ALA A 152 18.30 0.77 8.99
N PHE A 153 17.56 0.01 8.18
CA PHE A 153 16.15 0.27 7.91
C PHE A 153 15.30 0.30 9.19
N LEU A 154 15.38 -0.75 10.02
CA LEU A 154 14.60 -0.83 11.26
C LEU A 154 14.97 0.30 12.25
N GLU A 155 16.25 0.64 12.37
CA GLU A 155 16.71 1.73 13.25
C GLU A 155 16.19 3.10 12.75
N GLY A 156 16.15 3.31 11.43
CA GLY A 156 15.65 4.53 10.81
C GLY A 156 14.13 4.72 10.85
N LEU A 157 13.35 3.63 10.98
CA LEU A 157 11.89 3.70 10.97
C LEU A 157 11.31 4.62 12.04
N SER A 158 11.95 4.73 13.20
CA SER A 158 11.48 5.62 14.29
C SER A 158 11.35 7.09 13.86
N VAL A 159 12.15 7.52 12.88
CA VAL A 159 12.14 8.88 12.31
C VAL A 159 11.29 8.92 11.05
N ASP A 160 11.45 7.93 10.16
CA ASP A 160 10.83 7.93 8.84
C ASP A 160 9.31 7.68 8.88
N ARG A 161 8.85 6.76 9.75
CA ARG A 161 7.46 6.31 9.83
C ARG A 161 6.49 7.46 10.16
N PRO A 162 6.69 8.27 11.22
CA PRO A 162 5.81 9.40 11.50
C PRO A 162 5.74 10.42 10.36
N ALA A 163 6.89 10.74 9.74
CA ALA A 163 6.96 11.71 8.65
C ALA A 163 6.23 11.22 7.39
N ALA A 164 6.37 9.93 7.07
CA ALA A 164 5.71 9.33 5.92
C ALA A 164 4.20 9.19 6.12
N ILE A 165 3.74 8.82 7.33
CA ILE A 165 2.31 8.80 7.67
C ILE A 165 1.72 10.19 7.58
N ALA A 166 2.38 11.21 8.18
CA ALA A 166 1.92 12.59 8.11
C ALA A 166 1.81 13.07 6.65
N ALA A 167 2.81 12.75 5.82
CA ALA A 167 2.78 13.10 4.40
C ALA A 167 1.65 12.38 3.64
N LEU A 168 1.43 11.09 3.86
CA LEU A 168 0.37 10.32 3.21
C LEU A 168 -1.03 10.83 3.61
N ARG A 169 -1.22 11.19 4.87
CA ARG A 169 -2.48 11.74 5.38
C ARG A 169 -2.74 13.16 4.91
N GLY A 170 -1.69 13.97 4.77
CA GLY A 170 -1.76 15.33 4.24
C GLY A 170 -1.77 15.43 2.71
N MET A 171 -1.54 14.31 2.01
CA MET A 171 -1.50 14.26 0.55
C MET A 171 -2.87 14.57 -0.05
N GLU A 172 -2.88 15.43 -1.07
CA GLU A 172 -3.98 15.50 -2.03
C GLU A 172 -3.95 14.24 -2.88
N LEU A 173 -4.91 13.35 -2.62
CA LEU A 173 -4.90 12.01 -3.20
C LEU A 173 -5.13 12.08 -4.72
N PRO A 174 -4.33 11.37 -5.53
CA PRO A 174 -4.55 11.26 -6.96
C PRO A 174 -5.99 10.82 -7.25
N GLN A 175 -6.66 11.58 -8.10
CA GLN A 175 -8.03 11.29 -8.50
C GLN A 175 -8.03 10.12 -9.48
N VAL A 176 -8.64 9.00 -9.08
CA VAL A 176 -8.88 7.86 -9.98
C VAL A 176 -10.03 8.26 -10.92
N THR A 177 -9.75 8.34 -12.21
CA THR A 177 -10.71 8.82 -13.22
C THR A 177 -11.31 7.70 -14.05
N ASP A 178 -10.69 6.52 -14.12
CA ASP A 178 -11.23 5.39 -14.89
C ASP A 178 -12.42 4.74 -14.18
N THR A 179 -13.48 4.44 -14.93
CA THR A 179 -14.76 3.92 -14.45
C THR A 179 -14.92 2.41 -14.59
N THR A 180 -13.98 1.71 -15.24
CA THR A 180 -14.10 0.28 -15.59
C THR A 180 -14.13 -0.68 -14.40
N LEU A 181 -13.75 -0.21 -13.21
CA LEU A 181 -13.75 -1.00 -11.97
C LEU A 181 -15.14 -1.20 -11.34
N GLY A 182 -16.16 -0.46 -11.80
CA GLY A 182 -17.54 -0.53 -11.28
C GLY A 182 -18.50 -1.41 -12.09
N GLN A 183 -18.01 -2.19 -13.05
CA GLN A 183 -18.84 -3.04 -13.92
C GLN A 183 -18.66 -4.55 -13.65
N ALA A 184 -18.13 -4.94 -12.49
CA ALA A 184 -18.09 -6.33 -12.05
C ALA A 184 -19.28 -6.61 -11.12
#